data_AF-B4QIM9-F1
#
_entry.id   AF-B4QIM9-F1
#
_cell.length_a   1.000
_cell.length_b   1.000
_cell.length_c   1.000
_cell.angle_alpha   90.00
_cell.angle_beta   90.00
_cell.angle_gamma   90.00
#
_symmetry.space_group_name_H-M   'P 1'
#
loop_
_entity.id
_entity.type
_entity.pdbx_description
1 polymer ?
#
loop_
_entity_poly.entity_id
_entity_poly.type
_entity_poly.pdbx_seq_one_letter_code
_entity_poly.pdbx_strand_id
1 'polypeptide(L)'
;MFANLKNKLIEEVKASPSKFQQFANAAQAAVSSSSSTTPNSETNTSNNENFFSITEEDTPQNSPYRIQKLPATSASALRGRSTQSLNGATSRTRKLSNSSMASDVSFRLPTYEAPAVYHLQSDLDETSSEFDDSASTARLDVITKDQLYDAYKKSLDRYHKYRCRYTDLAKKYKELERDSSKARSVLVETQDKALRRISELREQCTLEQQAKAHLEEALRVEMDDMSCKMQAYQTKLQLLGENPENITAALERSGQQLESEQLIDLEESTGMSPSSANGSSGVSDLQRLLKEREEQLESVTKKYEALRKQEEENVLLLAQTKQAIHTELELKDTEVRQLQEKLKQLESQRESQNNEAKEQFKKLQATKQKVDAKLMATEHLLNTLKGSYATKEQQVATLEGQLEAIREAAAAGEKAELESKLKEIMNEVQDVTNRNLFLEQKCENFLILEQSNERLKLQNAKLSRQLDETLVSMQHSEAVPANTEFEYLRNIMFQYLTGNTNNETLVKVISAVLKFSPQQAQVALEKEHQRRSLLNKLI
;
A
#
# COMPACT_ATOMS: atom_id res chain seq x y z
N MET A 1 -47.63 4.61 -9.94
CA MET A 1 -46.21 4.66 -10.39
C MET A 1 -45.72 3.35 -11.03
N PHE A 2 -46.09 2.17 -10.52
CA PHE A 2 -45.60 0.88 -11.06
C PHE A 2 -46.13 0.50 -12.46
N ALA A 3 -47.33 0.95 -12.84
CA ALA A 3 -47.89 0.66 -14.17
C ALA A 3 -47.09 1.33 -15.31
N ASN A 4 -46.61 2.56 -15.11
CA ASN A 4 -45.80 3.28 -16.08
C ASN A 4 -44.40 2.67 -16.23
N LEU A 5 -43.86 2.10 -15.14
CA LEU A 5 -42.57 1.39 -15.18
C LEU A 5 -42.71 0.07 -15.94
N LYS A 6 -43.79 -0.68 -15.72
CA LYS A 6 -44.07 -1.92 -16.44
C LYS A 6 -44.26 -1.68 -17.94
N ASN A 7 -45.00 -0.65 -18.32
CA ASN A 7 -45.19 -0.29 -19.73
C ASN A 7 -43.88 0.15 -20.39
N LYS A 8 -43.04 0.91 -19.68
CA LYS A 8 -41.72 1.32 -20.20
C LYS A 8 -40.76 0.14 -20.36
N LEU A 9 -40.80 -0.83 -19.45
CA LEU A 9 -39.99 -2.06 -19.55
C LEU A 9 -40.44 -2.93 -20.72
N ILE A 10 -41.76 -3.05 -20.94
CA ILE A 10 -42.32 -3.81 -22.08
C ILE A 10 -41.96 -3.15 -23.41
N GLU A 11 -41.96 -1.83 -23.47
CA GLU A 11 -41.56 -1.06 -24.66
C GLU A 11 -40.05 -1.20 -24.95
N GLU A 12 -39.20 -1.16 -23.92
CA GLU A 12 -37.75 -1.41 -24.07
C GLU A 12 -37.43 -2.85 -24.50
N VAL A 13 -38.14 -3.84 -23.96
CA VAL A 13 -37.95 -5.26 -24.34
C VAL A 13 -38.45 -5.52 -25.77
N LYS A 14 -39.49 -4.82 -26.24
CA LYS A 14 -39.92 -4.91 -27.65
C LYS A 14 -39.00 -4.19 -28.63
N ALA A 15 -38.29 -3.14 -28.20
CA ALA A 15 -37.32 -2.43 -29.03
C ALA A 15 -35.92 -3.10 -29.07
N SER A 16 -35.64 -4.01 -28.12
CA SER A 16 -34.36 -4.71 -27.98
C SER A 16 -33.92 -5.52 -29.22
N PRO A 17 -34.79 -6.29 -29.91
CA PRO A 17 -34.38 -7.05 -31.10
C PRO A 17 -33.95 -6.16 -32.26
N SER A 18 -34.66 -5.05 -32.48
CA SER A 18 -34.36 -4.08 -33.56
C SER A 18 -33.04 -3.33 -33.30
N LYS A 19 -32.77 -2.96 -32.03
CA LYS A 19 -31.48 -2.35 -31.64
C LYS A 19 -30.31 -3.31 -31.83
N PHE A 20 -30.48 -4.58 -31.49
CA PHE A 20 -29.43 -5.59 -31.67
C PHE A 20 -29.09 -5.80 -33.16
N GLN A 21 -30.10 -5.76 -34.02
CA GLN A 21 -29.94 -5.90 -35.47
C GLN A 21 -29.28 -4.67 -36.11
N GLN A 22 -29.54 -3.46 -35.61
CA GLN A 22 -28.81 -2.25 -36.01
C GLN A 22 -27.34 -2.26 -35.59
N PHE A 23 -27.02 -2.77 -34.40
CA PHE A 23 -25.63 -2.91 -33.97
C PHE A 23 -24.87 -3.98 -34.77
N ALA A 24 -25.52 -5.09 -35.14
CA ALA A 24 -24.91 -6.12 -35.98
C ALA A 24 -24.61 -5.60 -37.41
N ASN A 25 -25.53 -4.82 -38.00
CA ASN A 25 -25.32 -4.23 -39.32
C ASN A 25 -24.24 -3.13 -39.32
N ALA A 26 -24.15 -2.33 -38.25
CA ALA A 26 -23.09 -1.33 -38.11
C ALA A 26 -21.70 -1.97 -37.93
N ALA A 27 -21.62 -3.09 -37.21
CA ALA A 27 -20.37 -3.86 -37.06
C ALA A 27 -19.94 -4.55 -38.36
N GLN A 28 -20.89 -5.03 -39.17
CA GLN A 28 -20.60 -5.60 -40.50
C GLN A 28 -20.18 -4.54 -41.53
N ALA A 29 -20.75 -3.33 -41.49
CA ALA A 29 -20.34 -2.25 -42.39
C ALA A 29 -18.94 -1.70 -42.10
N ALA A 30 -18.50 -1.72 -40.84
CA ALA A 30 -17.17 -1.25 -40.43
C ALA A 30 -16.02 -2.20 -40.83
N VAL A 31 -16.32 -3.48 -41.11
CA VAL A 31 -15.32 -4.46 -41.57
C VAL A 31 -15.24 -4.55 -43.10
N SER A 32 -16.18 -3.95 -43.84
CA SER A 32 -16.21 -3.98 -45.32
C SER A 32 -15.52 -2.79 -46.00
N SER A 33 -15.03 -1.79 -45.26
CA SER A 33 -14.35 -0.61 -45.83
C SER A 33 -12.83 -0.73 -45.96
N SER A 34 -12.25 -1.92 -45.79
CA SER A 34 -10.78 -2.13 -45.82
C SER A 34 -10.31 -3.20 -46.81
N SER A 35 -11.06 -3.47 -47.88
CA SER A 35 -10.54 -4.33 -48.94
C SER A 35 -11.08 -3.96 -50.31
N SER A 36 -10.28 -3.23 -51.08
CA SER A 36 -10.35 -3.26 -52.54
C SER A 36 -9.02 -2.84 -53.17
N THR A 37 -8.19 -3.81 -53.54
CA THR A 37 -7.40 -3.79 -54.79
C THR A 37 -6.96 -5.20 -55.20
N THR A 38 -7.65 -5.72 -56.24
CA THR A 38 -7.17 -6.57 -57.38
C THR A 38 -6.82 -8.07 -57.18
N PRO A 39 -6.94 -8.89 -58.26
CA PRO A 39 -7.60 -10.20 -58.21
C PRO A 39 -6.71 -11.45 -58.50
N ASN A 40 -7.37 -12.61 -58.43
CA ASN A 40 -7.08 -13.87 -59.13
C ASN A 40 -6.11 -14.89 -58.48
N SER A 41 -6.64 -16.00 -57.95
CA SER A 41 -6.36 -17.38 -58.40
C SER A 41 -7.02 -18.38 -57.45
N GLU A 42 -7.76 -19.33 -58.03
CA GLU A 42 -8.26 -20.52 -57.37
C GLU A 42 -7.10 -21.42 -56.89
N THR A 43 -7.25 -22.08 -55.75
CA THR A 43 -6.95 -23.53 -55.55
C THR A 43 -7.21 -23.98 -54.12
N ASN A 44 -7.59 -25.25 -54.03
CA ASN A 44 -8.13 -25.98 -52.90
C ASN A 44 -7.12 -26.31 -51.78
N THR A 45 -7.70 -26.59 -50.61
CA THR A 45 -7.37 -27.69 -49.67
C THR A 45 -6.14 -27.65 -48.75
N SER A 46 -6.47 -27.83 -47.47
CA SER A 46 -5.88 -28.75 -46.47
C SER A 46 -4.74 -28.30 -45.57
N ASN A 47 -5.10 -28.22 -44.28
CA ASN A 47 -4.38 -28.73 -43.10
C ASN A 47 -2.96 -29.30 -43.35
N ASN A 48 -1.95 -28.69 -42.74
CA ASN A 48 -1.08 -29.44 -41.83
C ASN A 48 -0.24 -28.54 -40.92
N GLU A 49 -0.29 -28.90 -39.64
CA GLU A 49 0.67 -28.58 -38.60
C GLU A 49 2.05 -29.16 -38.96
N ASN A 50 3.11 -28.34 -38.89
CA ASN A 50 4.49 -28.79 -38.68
C ASN A 50 5.38 -27.60 -38.25
N PHE A 51 5.51 -27.40 -36.94
CA PHE A 51 6.75 -27.62 -36.17
C PHE A 51 8.01 -27.84 -37.06
N PHE A 52 9.05 -26.99 -37.15
CA PHE A 52 10.00 -26.57 -36.12
C PHE A 52 11.02 -25.54 -36.71
N SER A 53 11.50 -24.62 -35.88
CA SER A 53 12.90 -24.14 -35.77
C SER A 53 13.50 -23.04 -36.68
N ILE A 54 14.29 -22.16 -36.01
CA ILE A 54 15.44 -21.36 -36.47
C ILE A 54 15.10 -20.07 -37.28
N THR A 55 15.18 -18.87 -36.70
CA THR A 55 16.38 -18.01 -36.50
C THR A 55 17.24 -17.79 -37.75
N GLU A 56 17.09 -16.64 -38.42
CA GLU A 56 18.11 -15.85 -39.15
C GLU A 56 17.32 -14.87 -40.04
N GLU A 57 17.31 -13.58 -39.72
CA GLU A 57 18.27 -12.59 -40.21
C GLU A 57 18.36 -12.55 -41.74
N ASP A 58 17.60 -11.63 -42.35
CA ASP A 58 17.94 -11.09 -43.66
C ASP A 58 17.60 -9.59 -43.66
N THR A 59 18.63 -8.76 -43.45
CA THR A 59 18.59 -7.32 -43.73
C THR A 59 19.87 -6.99 -44.47
N PRO A 60 19.80 -6.32 -45.63
CA PRO A 60 20.89 -6.30 -46.60
C PRO A 60 22.10 -5.50 -46.12
N GLN A 61 23.27 -6.08 -46.39
CA GLN A 61 24.60 -5.50 -46.25
C GLN A 61 24.73 -4.16 -46.98
N ASN A 62 25.19 -3.11 -46.29
CA ASN A 62 26.23 -2.24 -46.84
C ASN A 62 26.98 -1.43 -45.76
N SER A 63 28.31 -1.34 -45.95
CA SER A 63 29.34 -0.49 -45.31
C SER A 63 30.08 -1.01 -44.05
N PRO A 64 31.40 -0.73 -43.92
CA PRO A 64 32.36 -1.67 -43.34
C PRO A 64 32.90 -1.31 -41.95
N TYR A 65 33.15 -2.37 -41.16
CA TYR A 65 34.11 -2.57 -40.06
C TYR A 65 34.91 -1.38 -39.48
N ARG A 66 34.75 -1.17 -38.15
CA ARG A 66 35.87 -1.20 -37.17
C ARG A 66 35.35 -1.31 -35.72
N ILE A 67 35.38 -2.50 -35.12
CA ILE A 67 35.17 -2.70 -33.66
C ILE A 67 36.49 -3.14 -33.01
N GLN A 68 36.88 -2.40 -31.97
CA GLN A 68 37.86 -2.81 -30.96
C GLN A 68 37.07 -3.26 -29.72
N LYS A 69 37.38 -4.47 -29.26
CA LYS A 69 36.72 -5.28 -28.21
C LYS A 69 36.65 -4.60 -26.84
N LEU A 70 35.62 -4.92 -26.04
CA LEU A 70 35.68 -5.33 -24.61
C LEU A 70 34.28 -5.89 -24.17
N PRO A 71 34.18 -6.69 -23.09
CA PRO A 71 33.34 -7.88 -23.06
C PRO A 71 32.11 -7.81 -22.15
N ALA A 72 31.19 -8.74 -22.43
CA ALA A 72 29.97 -9.07 -21.72
C ALA A 72 30.23 -9.80 -20.38
N THR A 73 29.33 -9.59 -19.42
CA THR A 73 29.11 -10.55 -18.32
C THR A 73 27.62 -10.83 -18.18
N SER A 74 27.32 -12.12 -18.31
CA SER A 74 26.04 -12.79 -18.30
C SER A 74 25.45 -12.90 -16.90
N ALA A 75 24.12 -12.97 -16.86
CA ALA A 75 23.34 -13.46 -15.73
C ALA A 75 23.42 -15.00 -15.62
N SER A 76 23.38 -15.52 -14.39
CA SER A 76 22.80 -16.83 -14.08
C SER A 76 22.41 -16.94 -12.60
N ALA A 77 21.54 -17.91 -12.33
CA ALA A 77 20.58 -17.95 -11.25
C ALA A 77 20.91 -18.93 -10.10
N LEU A 78 20.07 -18.85 -9.07
CA LEU A 78 19.61 -19.91 -8.14
C LEU A 78 20.44 -20.30 -6.89
N ARG A 79 19.68 -20.32 -5.78
CA ARG A 79 19.72 -21.16 -4.56
C ARG A 79 20.85 -20.99 -3.53
N GLY A 80 20.43 -20.55 -2.34
CA GLY A 80 20.30 -21.46 -1.19
C GLY A 80 21.43 -21.48 -0.14
N ARG A 81 21.00 -21.26 1.11
CA ARG A 81 21.57 -21.75 2.39
C ARG A 81 22.64 -20.91 3.10
N SER A 82 22.16 -20.25 4.16
CA SER A 82 22.57 -20.33 5.59
C SER A 82 24.01 -20.12 6.04
N THR A 83 24.06 -19.52 7.23
CA THR A 83 25.10 -19.48 8.28
C THR A 83 26.21 -18.44 8.20
N GLN A 84 26.14 -17.53 9.19
CA GLN A 84 27.22 -17.13 10.09
C GLN A 84 28.12 -15.97 9.67
N SER A 85 27.86 -14.83 10.33
CA SER A 85 28.82 -13.99 11.07
C SER A 85 30.28 -14.02 10.61
N LEU A 86 30.82 -12.87 10.22
CA LEU A 86 32.02 -12.29 10.84
C LEU A 86 32.27 -10.84 10.37
N ASN A 87 32.68 -10.06 11.35
CA ASN A 87 33.11 -8.67 11.38
C ASN A 87 33.90 -8.13 10.18
N GLY A 88 33.62 -6.86 9.88
CA GLY A 88 34.65 -5.81 9.94
C GLY A 88 35.63 -5.72 8.78
N ALA A 89 35.36 -4.84 7.82
CA ALA A 89 36.40 -4.11 7.12
C ALA A 89 35.86 -2.78 6.56
N THR A 90 36.38 -1.70 7.12
CA THR A 90 36.29 -0.33 6.63
C THR A 90 36.86 -0.21 5.22
N SER A 91 36.04 0.18 4.23
CA SER A 91 36.52 0.64 2.94
C SER A 91 36.44 2.17 2.85
N ARG A 92 37.59 2.80 3.09
CA ARG A 92 37.90 4.17 2.63
C ARG A 92 38.23 4.12 1.14
N THR A 93 37.44 4.76 0.30
CA THR A 93 37.88 5.18 -1.05
C THR A 93 37.31 6.55 -1.42
N ARG A 94 38.20 7.54 -1.25
CA ARG A 94 38.55 8.64 -2.17
C ARG A 94 37.44 9.25 -3.04
N LYS A 95 37.06 10.47 -2.64
CA LYS A 95 36.54 11.55 -3.50
C LYS A 95 37.54 11.88 -4.61
N LEU A 96 37.05 11.98 -5.85
CA LEU A 96 37.63 12.82 -6.89
C LEU A 96 36.53 13.49 -7.72
N SER A 97 36.87 14.71 -8.15
CA SER A 97 36.34 15.49 -9.27
C SER A 97 35.27 16.54 -8.98
N ASN A 98 35.80 17.76 -8.92
CA ASN A 98 35.20 19.06 -9.17
C ASN A 98 34.93 19.24 -10.69
N SER A 99 34.03 20.16 -11.06
CA SER A 99 33.53 20.54 -12.41
C SER A 99 32.51 19.54 -13.01
N SER A 100 31.25 19.91 -13.27
CA SER A 100 30.80 21.07 -14.05
C SER A 100 29.46 21.60 -13.54
N MET A 101 29.37 22.93 -13.35
CA MET A 101 28.12 23.67 -13.15
C MET A 101 27.53 24.04 -14.52
N ALA A 102 26.20 24.03 -14.60
CA ALA A 102 25.34 24.33 -15.75
C ALA A 102 25.34 23.20 -16.82
N SER A 103 24.25 22.49 -17.10
CA SER A 103 22.84 22.87 -17.07
C SER A 103 22.00 21.58 -17.10
N ASP A 104 21.17 21.35 -16.10
CA ASP A 104 19.96 20.56 -16.31
C ASP A 104 18.88 21.00 -15.32
N VAL A 105 17.83 21.59 -15.88
CA VAL A 105 16.70 22.14 -15.16
C VAL A 105 15.79 20.97 -14.81
N SER A 106 15.82 20.57 -13.54
CA SER A 106 14.72 19.97 -12.78
C SER A 106 13.68 19.16 -13.58
N PHE A 107 14.02 17.91 -13.89
CA PHE A 107 13.03 16.83 -13.99
C PHE A 107 13.39 15.69 -13.03
N ARG A 108 13.59 16.04 -11.75
CA ARG A 108 13.48 15.02 -10.70
C ARG A 108 12.00 14.71 -10.52
N LEU A 109 11.53 13.66 -11.20
CA LEU A 109 10.38 12.91 -10.72
C LEU A 109 10.62 12.60 -9.24
N PRO A 110 9.63 12.76 -8.35
CA PRO A 110 9.77 12.38 -6.96
C PRO A 110 10.35 10.98 -6.89
N THR A 111 11.54 10.85 -6.31
CA THR A 111 12.06 9.54 -5.93
C THR A 111 11.06 8.97 -4.95
N TYR A 112 10.27 8.01 -5.43
CA TYR A 112 9.41 7.19 -4.58
C TYR A 112 10.33 6.47 -3.59
N GLU A 113 10.49 7.06 -2.42
CA GLU A 113 11.02 6.38 -1.26
C GLU A 113 9.97 5.32 -0.93
N ALA A 114 10.29 4.06 -1.24
CA ALA A 114 9.42 2.95 -0.87
C ALA A 114 9.19 3.04 0.64
N PRO A 115 7.95 3.21 1.10
CA PRO A 115 7.64 3.20 2.52
C PRO A 115 8.25 1.93 3.10
N ALA A 116 8.87 2.05 4.28
CA ALA A 116 9.41 0.94 5.03
C ALA A 116 8.45 -0.24 4.90
N VAL A 117 8.98 -1.35 4.36
CA VAL A 117 8.34 -2.65 4.19
C VAL A 117 7.34 -2.79 5.32
N TYR A 118 6.04 -2.84 4.97
CA TYR A 118 4.94 -3.08 5.88
C TYR A 118 5.46 -3.89 7.06
N HIS A 119 5.43 -3.30 8.26
CA HIS A 119 5.49 -4.10 9.47
C HIS A 119 4.26 -4.99 9.35
N LEU A 120 4.48 -6.20 8.83
CA LEU A 120 3.49 -7.24 8.68
C LEU A 120 3.27 -7.78 10.08
N GLN A 121 2.78 -6.91 10.97
CA GLN A 121 2.04 -7.31 12.14
C GLN A 121 0.78 -7.90 11.54
N SER A 122 0.92 -9.18 11.22
CA SER A 122 -0.17 -10.02 10.80
C SER A 122 -1.27 -9.81 11.81
N ASP A 123 -2.36 -9.23 11.35
CA ASP A 123 -3.69 -9.57 11.83
C ASP A 123 -3.96 -11.04 11.47
N LEU A 124 -3.07 -11.92 11.96
CA LEU A 124 -3.31 -13.32 12.12
C LEU A 124 -4.29 -13.35 13.27
N ASP A 125 -5.58 -13.43 12.93
CA ASP A 125 -6.61 -13.82 13.88
C ASP A 125 -5.99 -14.87 14.82
N GLU A 126 -5.95 -14.54 16.11
CA GLU A 126 -5.48 -15.34 17.25
C GLU A 126 -6.30 -16.65 17.40
N THR A 127 -7.13 -16.98 16.41
CA THR A 127 -7.86 -18.24 16.23
C THR A 127 -7.06 -19.32 15.49
N SER A 128 -5.83 -19.02 15.05
CA SER A 128 -4.96 -20.02 14.41
C SER A 128 -4.05 -20.78 15.39
N SER A 129 -4.06 -20.40 16.67
CA SER A 129 -3.46 -21.13 17.80
C SER A 129 -4.39 -22.23 18.38
N GLU A 130 -5.11 -22.98 17.53
CA GLU A 130 -5.85 -24.19 17.94
C GLU A 130 -5.09 -25.48 17.60
N PHE A 131 -3.76 -25.42 17.47
CA PHE A 131 -2.93 -26.63 17.33
C PHE A 131 -2.90 -27.46 18.63
N ASP A 132 -3.29 -26.89 19.77
CA ASP A 132 -3.29 -27.54 21.09
C ASP A 132 -4.64 -28.12 21.53
N ASP A 133 -5.55 -28.46 20.60
CA ASP A 133 -6.83 -29.10 20.95
C ASP A 133 -6.63 -30.60 21.29
N SER A 134 -6.02 -30.86 22.45
CA SER A 134 -6.15 -31.99 23.41
C SER A 134 -6.04 -33.46 22.95
N ALA A 135 -5.90 -33.77 21.66
CA ALA A 135 -5.84 -35.16 21.19
C ALA A 135 -4.39 -35.68 21.04
N SER A 136 -3.42 -34.80 20.76
CA SER A 136 -2.03 -35.22 20.51
C SER A 136 -1.21 -35.45 21.78
N THR A 137 -1.68 -34.98 22.94
CA THR A 137 -1.04 -35.14 24.25
C THR A 137 -1.78 -36.12 25.18
N ALA A 138 -3.01 -36.53 24.83
CA ALA A 138 -3.75 -37.53 25.57
C ALA A 138 -3.25 -38.94 25.22
N ARG A 139 -3.00 -39.77 26.25
CA ARG A 139 -2.65 -41.19 26.08
C ARG A 139 -3.74 -41.86 25.23
N LEU A 140 -3.36 -42.38 24.04
CA LEU A 140 -4.27 -43.01 23.08
C LEU A 140 -5.12 -44.14 23.69
N ASP A 141 -4.65 -44.75 24.77
CA ASP A 141 -5.32 -45.85 25.49
C ASP A 141 -6.58 -45.44 26.26
N VAL A 142 -6.86 -44.13 26.43
CA VAL A 142 -8.01 -43.63 27.23
C VAL A 142 -9.01 -42.81 26.38
N ILE A 143 -8.78 -42.70 25.06
CA ILE A 143 -9.64 -41.90 24.18
C ILE A 143 -10.91 -42.70 23.83
N THR A 144 -12.06 -42.17 24.22
CA THR A 144 -13.35 -42.78 23.89
C THR A 144 -13.69 -42.58 22.41
N LYS A 145 -14.52 -43.48 21.86
CA LYS A 145 -15.00 -43.40 20.48
C LYS A 145 -15.63 -42.03 20.18
N ASP A 146 -16.43 -41.50 21.10
CA ASP A 146 -17.13 -40.23 20.92
C ASP A 146 -16.17 -39.03 20.88
N GLN A 147 -15.14 -39.03 21.74
CA GLN A 147 -14.07 -38.01 21.71
C GLN A 147 -13.31 -38.02 20.38
N LEU A 148 -13.07 -39.21 19.79
CA LEU A 148 -12.44 -39.33 18.49
C LEU A 148 -13.34 -38.80 17.36
N TYR A 149 -14.64 -39.09 17.41
CA TYR A 149 -15.61 -38.56 16.44
C TYR A 149 -15.73 -37.04 16.52
N ASP A 150 -15.77 -36.47 17.72
CA ASP A 150 -15.83 -35.02 17.92
C ASP A 150 -14.55 -34.34 17.43
N ALA A 151 -13.37 -34.92 17.73
CA ALA A 151 -12.09 -34.43 17.21
C ALA A 151 -12.04 -34.49 15.67
N TYR A 152 -12.52 -35.58 15.07
CA TYR A 152 -12.62 -35.72 13.62
C TYR A 152 -13.56 -34.68 13.01
N LYS A 153 -14.74 -34.48 13.59
CA LYS A 153 -15.75 -33.50 13.12
C LYS A 153 -15.19 -32.07 13.19
N LYS A 154 -14.57 -31.69 14.31
CA LYS A 154 -13.87 -30.40 14.44
C LYS A 154 -12.77 -30.23 13.39
N SER A 155 -11.98 -31.28 13.14
CA SER A 155 -10.93 -31.27 12.11
C SER A 155 -11.49 -31.09 10.70
N LEU A 156 -12.61 -31.74 10.38
CA LEU A 156 -13.31 -31.60 9.10
C LEU A 156 -13.88 -30.18 8.91
N ASP A 157 -14.49 -29.61 9.95
CA ASP A 157 -14.98 -28.22 9.90
C ASP A 157 -13.83 -27.23 9.67
N ARG A 158 -12.67 -27.44 10.31
CA ARG A 158 -11.46 -26.66 10.06
C ARG A 158 -10.98 -26.81 8.62
N TYR A 159 -10.93 -28.03 8.09
CA TYR A 159 -10.57 -28.27 6.70
C TYR A 159 -11.45 -27.48 5.73
N HIS A 160 -12.77 -27.48 5.94
CA HIS A 160 -13.68 -26.73 5.08
C HIS A 160 -13.49 -25.21 5.19
N LYS A 161 -13.28 -24.69 6.39
CA LYS A 161 -12.95 -23.27 6.61
C LYS A 161 -11.67 -22.87 5.87
N TYR A 162 -10.59 -23.63 6.03
CA TYR A 162 -9.33 -23.36 5.33
C TYR A 162 -9.47 -23.51 3.83
N ARG A 163 -10.15 -24.55 3.34
CA ARG A 163 -10.41 -24.73 1.90
C ARG A 163 -11.15 -23.54 1.30
N CYS A 164 -12.16 -23.00 2.00
CA CYS A 164 -12.87 -21.80 1.55
C CYS A 164 -11.94 -20.58 1.53
N ARG A 165 -11.20 -20.33 2.63
CA ARG A 165 -10.24 -19.22 2.71
C ARG A 165 -9.17 -19.29 1.61
N TYR A 166 -8.57 -20.45 1.36
CA TYR A 166 -7.60 -20.63 0.28
C TYR A 166 -8.20 -20.45 -1.10
N THR A 167 -9.45 -20.87 -1.30
CA THR A 167 -10.17 -20.66 -2.56
C THR A 167 -10.39 -19.18 -2.81
N ASP A 168 -10.78 -18.42 -1.79
CA ASP A 168 -11.01 -16.97 -1.91
C ASP A 168 -9.69 -16.20 -2.04
N LEU A 169 -8.64 -16.60 -1.33
CA LEU A 169 -7.29 -16.06 -1.51
C LEU A 169 -6.79 -16.29 -2.94
N ALA A 170 -6.97 -17.49 -3.50
CA ALA A 170 -6.60 -17.78 -4.88
C ALA A 170 -7.39 -16.94 -5.89
N LYS A 171 -8.69 -16.69 -5.64
CA LYS A 171 -9.48 -15.76 -6.47
C LYS A 171 -8.92 -14.35 -6.37
N LYS A 172 -8.61 -13.87 -5.17
CA LYS A 172 -8.04 -12.53 -4.95
C LYS A 172 -6.70 -12.34 -5.64
N TYR A 173 -5.81 -13.33 -5.62
CA TYR A 173 -4.57 -13.29 -6.39
C TYR A 173 -4.83 -13.22 -7.90
N LYS A 174 -5.80 -13.98 -8.43
CA LYS A 174 -6.18 -13.93 -9.85
C LYS A 174 -6.84 -12.61 -10.26
N GLU A 175 -7.56 -11.96 -9.35
CA GLU A 175 -8.10 -10.61 -9.54
C GLU A 175 -6.96 -9.57 -9.57
N LEU A 176 -6.06 -9.63 -8.58
CA LEU A 176 -4.89 -8.75 -8.49
C LEU A 176 -3.97 -8.88 -9.71
N GLU A 177 -3.74 -10.11 -10.19
CA GLU A 177 -2.96 -10.37 -11.40
C GLU A 177 -3.61 -9.71 -12.63
N ARG A 178 -4.93 -9.86 -12.79
CA ARG A 178 -5.67 -9.20 -13.89
C ARG A 178 -5.58 -7.69 -13.81
N ASP A 179 -5.73 -7.11 -12.64
CA ASP A 179 -5.68 -5.66 -12.47
C ASP A 179 -4.26 -5.12 -12.68
N SER A 180 -3.23 -5.87 -12.28
CA SER A 180 -1.83 -5.59 -12.61
C SER A 180 -1.59 -5.61 -14.13
N SER A 181 -2.12 -6.61 -14.85
CA SER A 181 -2.04 -6.67 -16.31
C SER A 181 -2.76 -5.49 -16.99
N LYS A 182 -3.95 -5.10 -16.52
CA LYS A 182 -4.66 -3.92 -17.03
C LYS A 182 -3.87 -2.64 -16.80
N ALA A 183 -3.31 -2.46 -15.61
CA ALA A 183 -2.49 -1.29 -15.29
C ALA A 183 -1.26 -1.19 -16.19
N ARG A 184 -0.60 -2.33 -16.48
CA ARG A 184 0.49 -2.39 -17.46
C ARG A 184 0.03 -2.03 -18.88
N SER A 185 -1.13 -2.52 -19.32
CA SER A 185 -1.70 -2.15 -20.63
C SER A 185 -1.93 -0.65 -20.75
N VAL A 186 -2.59 -0.04 -19.75
CA VAL A 186 -2.84 1.40 -19.71
C VAL A 186 -1.52 2.19 -19.73
N LEU A 187 -0.51 1.73 -18.99
CA LEU A 187 0.81 2.38 -19.00
C LEU A 187 1.43 2.36 -20.40
N VAL A 188 1.41 1.22 -21.09
CA VAL A 188 1.92 1.11 -22.47
C VAL A 188 1.12 2.00 -23.41
N GLU A 189 -0.21 1.98 -23.36
CA GLU A 189 -1.07 2.82 -24.21
C GLU A 189 -0.80 4.32 -24.00
N THR A 190 -0.61 4.75 -22.75
CA THR A 190 -0.27 6.15 -22.44
C THR A 190 1.12 6.53 -22.92
N GLN A 191 2.10 5.61 -22.79
CA GLN A 191 3.45 5.80 -23.33
C GLN A 191 3.42 5.91 -24.86
N ASP A 192 2.73 5.01 -25.56
CA ASP A 192 2.62 5.02 -27.02
C ASP A 192 1.95 6.30 -27.53
N LYS A 193 0.93 6.78 -26.81
CA LYS A 193 0.28 8.07 -27.12
C LYS A 193 1.25 9.24 -26.94
N ALA A 194 2.03 9.25 -25.87
CA ALA A 194 3.04 10.28 -25.64
C ALA A 194 4.14 10.24 -26.70
N LEU A 195 4.62 9.05 -27.07
CA LEU A 195 5.61 8.86 -28.13
C LEU A 195 5.10 9.33 -29.49
N ARG A 196 3.85 9.00 -29.85
CA ARG A 196 3.21 9.55 -31.06
C ARG A 196 3.17 11.07 -31.05
N ARG A 197 2.78 11.68 -29.92
CA ARG A 197 2.77 13.14 -29.80
C ARG A 197 4.16 13.76 -29.93
N ILE A 198 5.19 13.11 -29.39
CA ILE A 198 6.59 13.54 -29.54
C ILE A 198 7.01 13.47 -31.02
N SER A 199 6.67 12.38 -31.73
CA SER A 199 6.97 12.24 -33.15
C SER A 199 6.26 13.31 -33.99
N GLU A 200 4.97 13.57 -33.75
CA GLU A 200 4.22 14.65 -34.42
C GLU A 200 4.88 16.02 -34.19
N LEU A 201 5.26 16.33 -32.95
CA LEU A 201 5.90 17.62 -32.62
C LEU A 201 7.29 17.75 -33.27
N ARG A 202 8.05 16.65 -33.36
CA ARG A 202 9.34 16.64 -34.07
C ARG A 202 9.13 16.90 -35.56
N GLU A 203 8.16 16.25 -36.18
CA GLU A 203 7.83 16.47 -37.60
C GLU A 203 7.37 17.92 -37.83
N GLN A 204 6.50 18.46 -36.99
CA GLN A 204 6.09 19.87 -37.03
C GLN A 204 7.30 20.82 -36.95
N CYS A 205 8.23 20.58 -36.03
CA CYS A 205 9.45 21.38 -35.91
C CYS A 205 10.32 21.30 -37.17
N THR A 206 10.45 20.12 -37.79
CA THR A 206 11.22 19.96 -39.03
C THR A 206 10.58 20.67 -40.21
N LEU A 207 9.25 20.58 -40.36
CA LEU A 207 8.51 21.27 -41.43
C LEU A 207 8.55 22.78 -41.25
N GLU A 208 8.43 23.27 -40.01
CA GLU A 208 8.57 24.69 -39.71
C GLU A 208 9.98 25.21 -40.04
N GLN A 209 11.03 24.43 -39.74
CA GLN A 209 12.40 24.79 -40.06
C GLN A 209 12.64 24.84 -41.58
N GLN A 210 12.08 23.89 -42.34
CA GLN A 210 12.12 23.91 -43.80
C GLN A 210 11.36 25.12 -44.38
N ALA A 211 10.17 25.40 -43.87
CA ALA A 211 9.38 26.57 -44.30
C ALA A 211 10.14 27.88 -44.05
N LYS A 212 10.80 28.01 -42.89
CA LYS A 212 11.67 29.16 -42.58
C LYS A 212 12.85 29.26 -43.53
N ALA A 213 13.52 28.14 -43.83
CA ALA A 213 14.63 28.12 -44.78
C ALA A 213 14.19 28.55 -46.20
N HIS A 214 13.03 28.09 -46.66
CA HIS A 214 12.47 28.53 -47.94
C HIS A 214 12.12 30.01 -47.97
N LEU A 215 11.59 30.56 -46.87
CA LEU A 215 11.30 31.99 -46.75
C LEU A 215 12.58 32.83 -46.76
N GLU A 216 13.61 32.40 -46.03
CA GLU A 216 14.92 33.05 -46.00
C GLU A 216 15.57 33.05 -47.40
N GLU A 217 15.51 31.92 -48.12
CA GLU A 217 16.01 31.82 -49.49
C GLU A 217 15.22 32.74 -50.45
N ALA A 218 13.90 32.81 -50.33
CA ALA A 218 13.08 33.71 -51.16
C ALA A 218 13.45 35.19 -50.93
N LEU A 219 13.64 35.60 -49.67
CA LEU A 219 14.09 36.95 -49.34
C LEU A 219 15.50 37.22 -49.86
N ARG A 220 16.39 36.22 -49.80
CA ARG A 220 17.74 36.33 -50.35
C ARG A 220 17.72 36.54 -51.87
N VAL A 221 16.91 35.79 -52.60
CA VAL A 221 16.72 35.97 -54.05
C VAL A 221 16.15 37.35 -54.38
N GLU A 222 15.20 37.85 -53.58
CA GLU A 222 14.66 39.21 -53.76
C GLU A 222 15.71 40.30 -53.52
N MET A 223 16.56 40.15 -52.51
CA MET A 223 17.70 41.06 -52.29
C MET A 223 18.68 41.01 -53.46
N ASP A 224 18.97 39.83 -54.00
CA ASP A 224 19.85 39.66 -55.16
C ASP A 224 19.25 40.31 -56.43
N ASP A 225 17.94 40.19 -56.67
CA ASP A 225 17.23 40.87 -57.77
C ASP A 225 17.25 42.40 -57.59
N MET A 226 17.03 42.88 -56.36
CA MET A 226 17.12 44.31 -56.05
C MET A 226 18.55 44.84 -56.24
N SER A 227 19.56 44.06 -55.87
CA SER A 227 20.97 44.37 -56.10
C SER A 227 21.29 44.44 -57.60
N CYS A 228 20.80 43.49 -58.40
CA CYS A 228 20.92 43.52 -59.86
C CYS A 228 20.26 44.77 -60.46
N LYS A 229 19.04 45.13 -60.03
CA LYS A 229 18.36 46.36 -60.45
C LYS A 229 19.14 47.60 -60.05
N MET A 230 19.65 47.64 -58.83
CA MET A 230 20.47 48.74 -58.32
C MET A 230 21.73 48.91 -59.18
N GLN A 231 22.44 47.83 -59.48
CA GLN A 231 23.60 47.84 -60.37
C GLN A 231 23.23 48.28 -61.79
N ALA A 232 22.11 47.81 -62.34
CA ALA A 232 21.62 48.23 -63.65
C ALA A 232 21.30 49.74 -63.67
N TYR A 233 20.63 50.26 -62.64
CA TYR A 233 20.36 51.69 -62.49
C TYR A 233 21.64 52.49 -62.30
N GLN A 234 22.58 52.01 -61.48
CA GLN A 234 23.86 52.67 -61.25
C GLN A 234 24.70 52.71 -62.53
N THR A 235 24.71 51.62 -63.31
CA THR A 235 25.33 51.56 -64.64
C THR A 235 24.63 52.50 -65.62
N LYS A 236 23.30 52.54 -65.63
CA LYS A 236 22.52 53.46 -66.46
C LYS A 236 22.81 54.92 -66.10
N LEU A 237 22.94 55.24 -64.81
CA LEU A 237 23.36 56.54 -64.29
C LEU A 237 24.79 56.88 -64.73
N GLN A 238 25.74 55.94 -64.61
CA GLN A 238 27.11 56.13 -65.10
C GLN A 238 27.19 56.35 -66.63
N LEU A 239 26.40 55.61 -67.41
CA LEU A 239 26.35 55.72 -68.88
C LEU A 239 25.60 56.95 -69.38
N LEU A 240 24.54 57.38 -68.67
CA LEU A 240 23.89 58.68 -68.88
C LEU A 240 24.77 59.86 -68.43
N GLY A 241 25.92 59.53 -67.84
CA GLY A 241 27.05 60.42 -67.64
C GLY A 241 27.02 61.07 -66.26
N GLU A 242 28.17 61.04 -65.61
CA GLU A 242 28.61 62.03 -64.62
C GLU A 242 28.71 63.44 -65.25
N ASN A 243 27.71 63.86 -66.03
CA ASN A 243 27.56 65.22 -66.49
C ASN A 243 26.15 65.70 -66.11
N PRO A 244 25.99 66.42 -64.98
CA PRO A 244 24.72 66.97 -64.56
C PRO A 244 24.07 67.89 -65.61
N GLU A 245 24.82 68.35 -66.62
CA GLU A 245 24.32 69.20 -67.70
C GLU A 245 23.46 68.46 -68.74
N ASN A 246 23.68 67.15 -68.98
CA ASN A 246 22.94 66.41 -70.00
C ASN A 246 21.51 66.01 -69.55
N ILE A 247 21.29 65.85 -68.24
CA ILE A 247 19.96 65.56 -67.70
C ILE A 247 19.06 66.80 -67.81
N THR A 248 19.62 67.99 -67.57
CA THR A 248 18.94 69.28 -67.74
C THR A 248 18.56 69.52 -69.20
N ALA A 249 19.48 69.23 -70.14
CA ALA A 249 19.23 69.39 -71.58
C ALA A 249 18.20 68.40 -72.15
N ALA A 250 18.05 67.20 -71.57
CA ALA A 250 17.03 66.23 -71.99
C ALA A 250 15.64 66.57 -71.44
N LEU A 251 15.56 67.10 -70.21
CA LEU A 251 14.31 67.60 -69.63
C LEU A 251 13.79 68.85 -70.36
N GLU A 252 14.69 69.74 -70.82
CA GLU A 252 14.33 70.92 -71.61
C GLU A 252 13.84 70.56 -73.02
N ARG A 253 14.33 69.48 -73.65
CA ARG A 253 13.84 69.03 -74.96
C ARG A 253 12.50 68.30 -74.88
N SER A 254 12.24 67.57 -73.79
CA SER A 254 10.96 66.88 -73.59
C SER A 254 9.80 67.84 -73.31
N GLY A 255 10.08 69.10 -72.92
CA GLY A 255 9.09 70.13 -72.64
C GLY A 255 8.63 70.96 -73.85
N GLN A 256 9.26 70.83 -75.02
CA GLN A 256 8.95 71.66 -76.21
C GLN A 256 8.44 70.88 -77.43
N GLN A 257 8.14 69.59 -77.28
CA GLN A 257 7.77 68.73 -78.42
C GLN A 257 6.40 68.04 -78.23
N LEU A 258 5.41 68.78 -77.72
CA LEU A 258 4.00 68.32 -77.63
C LEU A 258 2.99 69.25 -78.34
N GLU A 259 3.42 70.23 -79.13
CA GLU A 259 2.53 71.06 -79.96
C GLU A 259 3.03 71.20 -81.41
N SER A 260 3.20 70.08 -82.11
CA SER A 260 3.28 70.08 -83.58
C SER A 260 2.95 68.69 -84.14
N GLU A 261 1.70 68.26 -83.93
CA GLU A 261 1.03 67.31 -84.83
C GLU A 261 -0.25 67.97 -85.36
N GLN A 262 -0.05 68.97 -86.21
CA GLN A 262 -1.03 69.38 -87.22
C GLN A 262 -0.27 69.55 -88.51
N LEU A 263 -0.25 68.53 -89.37
CA LEU A 263 0.15 68.62 -90.77
C LEU A 263 -0.32 67.36 -91.48
N ILE A 264 -1.47 67.45 -92.16
CA ILE A 264 -1.69 67.11 -93.58
C ILE A 264 -3.13 67.58 -93.84
N ASP A 265 -3.25 68.80 -94.36
CA ASP A 265 -4.47 69.29 -95.01
C ASP A 265 -4.17 69.26 -96.50
N LEU A 266 -4.89 68.41 -97.24
CA LEU A 266 -4.75 68.25 -98.69
C LEU A 266 -5.64 69.28 -99.37
N GLU A 267 -5.13 70.51 -99.55
CA GLU A 267 -5.78 71.49 -100.40
C GLU A 267 -5.47 71.23 -101.89
N GLU A 268 -6.56 70.93 -102.60
CA GLU A 268 -6.69 70.87 -104.03
C GLU A 268 -6.54 72.28 -104.65
N SER A 269 -5.42 72.53 -105.32
CA SER A 269 -5.17 73.76 -106.08
C SER A 269 -5.23 73.47 -107.59
N THR A 270 -6.42 73.60 -108.16
CA THR A 270 -6.64 73.81 -109.60
C THR A 270 -6.08 75.16 -110.03
N GLY A 271 -4.97 75.15 -110.78
CA GLY A 271 -4.34 76.33 -111.37
C GLY A 271 -4.30 76.24 -112.89
N MET A 272 -5.11 77.08 -113.54
CA MET A 272 -5.18 77.29 -114.99
C MET A 272 -3.84 77.76 -115.61
N SER A 273 -3.66 77.39 -116.88
CA SER A 273 -2.65 77.85 -117.86
C SER A 273 -2.69 79.39 -118.05
N PRO A 274 -1.69 80.09 -118.69
CA PRO A 274 -1.36 79.87 -120.12
C PRO A 274 0.09 80.19 -120.60
N SER A 275 0.42 79.63 -121.78
CA SER A 275 1.23 80.17 -122.91
C SER A 275 2.64 80.75 -122.72
N SER A 276 3.63 80.22 -123.45
CA SER A 276 4.19 80.87 -124.66
C SER A 276 5.24 79.99 -125.37
N ALA A 277 5.35 80.17 -126.68
CA ALA A 277 6.05 79.33 -127.66
C ALA A 277 7.55 79.64 -127.82
N ASN A 278 8.35 78.58 -128.04
CA ASN A 278 9.54 78.48 -128.92
C ASN A 278 10.23 77.15 -128.56
N GLY A 279 10.24 76.11 -129.39
CA GLY A 279 11.02 75.99 -130.62
C GLY A 279 11.87 74.72 -130.54
N SER A 280 11.39 73.62 -131.12
CA SER A 280 12.19 72.45 -131.54
C SER A 280 13.02 71.66 -130.49
N SER A 281 12.43 71.34 -129.32
CA SER A 281 12.90 70.21 -128.46
C SER A 281 11.80 69.49 -127.65
N GLY A 282 10.55 69.98 -127.65
CA GLY A 282 9.53 69.56 -126.69
C GLY A 282 8.93 68.16 -126.85
N VAL A 283 9.10 67.48 -127.98
CA VAL A 283 8.56 66.12 -128.15
C VAL A 283 9.33 65.11 -127.30
N SER A 284 10.66 65.23 -127.25
CA SER A 284 11.51 64.36 -126.41
C SER A 284 11.32 64.63 -124.92
N ASP A 285 11.14 65.90 -124.53
CA ASP A 285 10.89 66.27 -123.13
C ASP A 285 9.50 65.85 -122.65
N LEU A 286 8.45 66.00 -123.49
CA LEU A 286 7.10 65.49 -123.21
C LEU A 286 7.09 63.95 -123.14
N GLN A 287 7.85 63.27 -123.99
CA GLN A 287 7.95 61.82 -123.99
C GLN A 287 8.74 61.32 -122.77
N ARG A 288 9.74 62.07 -122.29
CA ARG A 288 10.42 61.81 -121.02
C ARG A 288 9.50 62.03 -119.82
N LEU A 289 8.72 63.11 -119.82
CA LEU A 289 7.75 63.43 -118.77
C LEU A 289 6.62 62.39 -118.70
N LEU A 290 6.12 61.92 -119.84
CA LEU A 290 5.13 60.82 -119.91
C LEU A 290 5.69 59.54 -119.31
N LYS A 291 6.92 59.16 -119.69
CA LYS A 291 7.58 57.98 -119.14
C LYS A 291 7.84 58.09 -117.64
N GLU A 292 8.25 59.27 -117.16
CA GLU A 292 8.43 59.54 -115.73
C GLU A 292 7.09 59.47 -114.97
N ARG A 293 6.00 59.95 -115.58
CA ARG A 293 4.64 59.84 -115.00
C ARG A 293 4.11 58.41 -115.03
N GLU A 294 4.41 57.63 -116.06
CA GLU A 294 4.13 56.19 -116.12
C GLU A 294 4.90 55.42 -115.04
N GLU A 295 6.19 55.69 -114.87
CA GLU A 295 7.02 55.09 -113.81
C GLU A 295 6.54 55.49 -112.40
N GLN A 296 6.09 56.75 -112.21
CA GLN A 296 5.48 57.20 -110.97
C GLN A 296 4.14 56.51 -110.69
N LEU A 297 3.26 56.40 -111.69
CA LEU A 297 2.00 55.66 -111.58
C LEU A 297 2.25 54.20 -111.21
N GLU A 298 3.22 53.56 -111.85
CA GLU A 298 3.56 52.16 -111.55
C GLU A 298 4.17 52.01 -110.15
N SER A 299 5.00 52.96 -109.69
CA SER A 299 5.53 53.00 -108.33
C SER A 299 4.42 53.15 -107.28
N VAL A 300 3.48 54.06 -107.50
CA VAL A 300 2.32 54.27 -106.60
C VAL A 300 1.42 53.05 -106.58
N THR A 301 1.18 52.42 -107.74
CA THR A 301 0.38 51.20 -107.83
C THR A 301 1.00 50.06 -107.04
N LYS A 302 2.33 49.85 -107.16
CA LYS A 302 3.07 48.84 -106.38
C LYS A 302 3.03 49.12 -104.88
N LYS A 303 3.18 50.39 -104.46
CA LYS A 303 3.05 50.79 -103.05
C LYS A 303 1.64 50.55 -102.52
N TYR A 304 0.61 50.86 -103.31
CA TYR A 304 -0.79 50.60 -102.95
C TYR A 304 -1.09 49.11 -102.81
N GLU A 305 -0.59 48.27 -103.73
CA GLU A 305 -0.72 46.82 -103.60
C GLU A 305 0.01 46.25 -102.38
N ALA A 306 1.18 46.79 -102.04
CA ALA A 306 1.91 46.40 -100.83
C ALA A 306 1.15 46.80 -99.55
N LEU A 307 0.65 48.04 -99.48
CA LEU A 307 -0.21 48.52 -98.39
C LEU A 307 -1.49 47.69 -98.26
N ARG A 308 -2.13 47.35 -99.38
CA ARG A 308 -3.32 46.50 -99.40
C ARG A 308 -3.04 45.10 -98.83
N LYS A 309 -1.92 44.47 -99.22
CA LYS A 309 -1.52 43.17 -98.66
C LYS A 309 -1.21 43.26 -97.17
N GLN A 310 -0.51 44.31 -96.75
CA GLN A 310 -0.22 44.57 -95.34
C GLN A 310 -1.51 44.75 -94.53
N GLU A 311 -2.50 45.47 -95.06
CA GLU A 311 -3.80 45.66 -94.41
C GLU A 311 -4.57 44.33 -94.30
N GLU A 312 -4.59 43.52 -95.37
CA GLU A 312 -5.22 42.18 -95.36
C GLU A 312 -4.55 41.26 -94.31
N GLU A 313 -3.22 41.28 -94.19
CA GLU A 313 -2.49 40.54 -93.15
C GLU A 313 -2.77 41.07 -91.73
N ASN A 314 -2.86 42.39 -91.56
CA ASN A 314 -3.14 43.02 -90.27
C ASN A 314 -4.56 42.70 -89.78
N VAL A 315 -5.55 42.70 -90.69
CA VAL A 315 -6.93 42.27 -90.39
C VAL A 315 -6.97 40.80 -89.95
N LEU A 316 -6.19 39.93 -90.61
CA LEU A 316 -6.11 38.52 -90.23
C LEU A 316 -5.49 38.34 -88.85
N LEU A 317 -4.39 39.05 -88.57
CA LEU A 317 -3.72 39.03 -87.27
C LEU A 317 -4.62 39.57 -86.15
N LEU A 318 -5.39 40.63 -86.43
CA LEU A 318 -6.37 41.19 -85.49
C LEU A 318 -7.51 40.21 -85.21
N ALA A 319 -8.00 39.50 -86.23
CA ALA A 319 -9.01 38.46 -86.05
C ALA A 319 -8.48 37.29 -85.21
N GLN A 320 -7.24 36.84 -85.48
CA GLN A 320 -6.61 35.75 -84.74
C GLN A 320 -6.34 36.12 -83.28
N THR A 321 -5.83 37.33 -83.01
CA THR A 321 -5.60 37.83 -81.64
C THR A 321 -6.92 38.00 -80.88
N LYS A 322 -7.95 38.53 -81.53
CA LYS A 322 -9.31 38.62 -80.94
C LYS A 322 -9.86 37.24 -80.58
N GLN A 323 -9.70 36.24 -81.44
CA GLN A 323 -10.14 34.88 -81.17
C GLN A 323 -9.37 34.27 -79.98
N ALA A 324 -8.04 34.44 -79.94
CA ALA A 324 -7.21 33.95 -78.83
C ALA A 324 -7.64 34.56 -77.49
N ILE A 325 -7.84 35.88 -77.44
CA ILE A 325 -8.31 36.59 -76.24
C ILE A 325 -9.68 36.08 -75.80
N HIS A 326 -10.62 35.87 -76.73
CA HIS A 326 -11.94 35.31 -76.38
C HIS A 326 -11.84 33.90 -75.79
N THR A 327 -11.02 33.02 -76.37
CA THR A 327 -10.84 31.67 -75.84
C THR A 327 -10.18 31.69 -74.46
N GLU A 328 -9.20 32.58 -74.23
CA GLU A 328 -8.56 32.71 -72.92
C GLU A 328 -9.53 33.26 -71.87
N LEU A 329 -10.36 34.25 -72.25
CA LEU A 329 -11.40 34.80 -71.38
C LEU A 329 -12.42 33.74 -70.98
N GLU A 330 -12.90 32.93 -71.93
CA GLU A 330 -13.82 31.82 -71.65
C GLU A 330 -13.20 30.78 -70.69
N LEU A 331 -11.93 30.42 -70.90
CA LEU A 331 -11.21 29.52 -69.99
C LEU A 331 -11.11 30.13 -68.58
N LYS A 332 -10.77 31.42 -68.47
CA LYS A 332 -10.70 32.11 -67.18
C LYS A 332 -12.06 32.20 -66.50
N ASP A 333 -13.13 32.47 -67.24
CA ASP A 333 -14.49 32.47 -66.70
C ASP A 333 -14.91 31.10 -66.17
N THR A 334 -14.53 30.00 -66.85
CA THR A 334 -14.78 28.65 -66.35
C THR A 334 -13.96 28.33 -65.10
N GLU A 335 -12.69 28.75 -65.04
CA GLU A 335 -11.82 28.60 -63.87
C GLU A 335 -12.39 29.35 -62.66
N VAL A 336 -12.81 30.60 -62.85
CA VAL A 336 -13.47 31.40 -61.79
C VAL A 336 -14.73 30.72 -61.29
N ARG A 337 -15.56 30.18 -62.19
CA ARG A 337 -16.78 29.44 -61.82
C ARG A 337 -16.46 28.20 -60.97
N GLN A 338 -15.44 27.43 -61.37
CA GLN A 338 -15.00 26.25 -60.62
C GLN A 338 -14.42 26.61 -59.25
N LEU A 339 -13.65 27.69 -59.15
CA LEU A 339 -13.11 28.18 -57.87
C LEU A 339 -14.22 28.68 -56.94
N GLN A 340 -15.23 29.37 -57.47
CA GLN A 340 -16.41 29.79 -56.70
C GLN A 340 -17.20 28.59 -56.16
N GLU A 341 -17.39 27.54 -56.96
CA GLU A 341 -18.08 26.33 -56.52
C GLU A 341 -17.29 25.58 -55.45
N LYS A 342 -15.96 25.45 -55.61
CA LYS A 342 -15.07 24.88 -54.59
C LYS A 342 -15.11 25.68 -53.29
N LEU A 343 -15.09 27.02 -53.36
CA LEU A 343 -15.21 27.88 -52.18
C LEU A 343 -16.53 27.64 -51.45
N LYS A 344 -17.65 27.61 -52.19
CA LYS A 344 -18.97 27.33 -51.63
C LYS A 344 -19.04 25.94 -50.97
N GLN A 345 -18.42 24.93 -51.59
CA GLN A 345 -18.37 23.58 -51.04
C GLN A 345 -17.54 23.53 -49.73
N LEU A 346 -16.38 24.18 -49.72
CA LEU A 346 -15.53 24.27 -48.53
C LEU A 346 -16.21 25.05 -47.39
N GLU A 347 -16.95 26.13 -47.70
CA GLU A 347 -17.73 26.87 -46.71
C GLU A 347 -18.84 26.00 -46.09
N SER A 348 -19.58 25.27 -46.91
CA SER A 348 -20.61 24.34 -46.43
C SER A 348 -20.01 23.21 -45.58
N GLN A 349 -18.85 22.68 -45.97
CA GLN A 349 -18.17 21.63 -45.21
C GLN A 349 -17.68 22.16 -43.85
N ARG A 350 -17.06 23.35 -43.84
CA ARG A 350 -16.61 24.03 -42.62
C ARG A 350 -17.79 24.28 -41.67
N GLU A 351 -18.94 24.68 -42.20
CA GLU A 351 -20.14 24.94 -41.38
C GLU A 351 -20.72 23.64 -40.79
N SER A 352 -20.77 22.55 -41.55
CA SER A 352 -21.17 21.23 -41.04
C SER A 352 -20.23 20.76 -39.91
N GLN A 353 -18.92 20.85 -40.13
CA GLN A 353 -17.92 20.47 -39.12
C GLN A 353 -18.02 21.32 -37.85
N ASN A 354 -18.28 22.62 -37.99
CA ASN A 354 -18.46 23.51 -36.84
C ASN A 354 -19.73 23.15 -36.04
N ASN A 355 -20.82 22.80 -36.73
CA ASN A 355 -22.06 22.36 -36.07
C ASN A 355 -21.87 21.01 -35.35
N GLU A 356 -21.18 20.05 -35.98
CA GLU A 356 -20.83 18.78 -35.34
C GLU A 356 -19.94 18.98 -34.11
N ALA A 357 -18.91 19.83 -34.21
CA ALA A 357 -18.03 20.15 -33.09
C ALA A 357 -18.80 20.81 -31.93
N LYS A 358 -19.73 21.73 -32.22
CA LYS A 358 -20.61 22.35 -31.21
C LYS A 358 -21.51 21.32 -30.53
N GLU A 359 -22.09 20.39 -31.28
CA GLU A 359 -22.89 19.32 -30.69
C GLU A 359 -22.06 18.39 -29.80
N GLN A 360 -20.87 17.99 -30.26
CA GLN A 360 -19.96 17.16 -29.48
C GLN A 360 -19.55 17.87 -28.18
N PHE A 361 -19.24 19.17 -28.26
CA PHE A 361 -18.94 19.99 -27.08
C PHE A 361 -20.11 20.02 -26.10
N LYS A 362 -21.34 20.22 -26.58
CA LYS A 362 -22.54 20.21 -25.73
C LYS A 362 -22.78 18.85 -25.07
N LYS A 363 -22.56 17.75 -25.79
CA LYS A 363 -22.62 16.38 -25.25
C LYS A 363 -21.57 16.16 -24.17
N LEU A 364 -20.31 16.56 -24.41
CA LEU A 364 -19.22 16.51 -23.45
C LEU A 364 -19.48 17.36 -22.20
N GLN A 365 -20.07 18.55 -22.37
CA GLN A 365 -20.43 19.41 -21.24
C GLN A 365 -21.51 18.75 -20.37
N ALA A 366 -22.52 18.12 -20.97
CA ALA A 366 -23.56 17.41 -20.25
C ALA A 366 -23.03 16.16 -19.52
N THR A 367 -22.13 15.39 -20.14
CA THR A 367 -21.50 14.24 -19.48
C THR A 367 -20.59 14.67 -18.33
N LYS A 368 -19.82 15.76 -18.50
CA LYS A 368 -19.02 16.37 -17.44
C LYS A 368 -19.89 16.73 -16.23
N GLN A 369 -20.98 17.48 -16.44
CA GLN A 369 -21.88 17.86 -15.34
C GLN A 369 -22.47 16.64 -14.61
N LYS A 370 -22.79 15.57 -15.35
CA LYS A 370 -23.30 14.32 -14.75
C LYS A 370 -22.23 13.59 -13.92
N VAL A 371 -20.98 13.62 -14.36
CA VAL A 371 -19.85 13.04 -13.61
C VAL A 371 -19.56 13.87 -12.37
N ASP A 372 -19.53 15.20 -12.47
CA ASP A 372 -19.32 16.11 -11.35
C ASP A 372 -20.40 15.91 -10.26
N ALA A 373 -21.67 15.79 -10.65
CA ALA A 373 -22.76 15.51 -9.72
C ALA A 373 -22.62 14.15 -9.01
N LYS A 374 -22.15 13.11 -9.72
CA LYS A 374 -21.86 11.81 -9.12
C LYS A 374 -20.69 11.88 -8.15
N LEU A 375 -19.64 12.62 -8.50
CA LEU A 375 -18.47 12.82 -7.65
C LEU A 375 -18.86 13.50 -6.33
N MET A 376 -19.62 14.58 -6.39
CA MET A 376 -20.15 15.24 -5.19
C MET A 376 -21.00 14.30 -4.32
N ALA A 377 -21.85 13.47 -4.93
CA ALA A 377 -22.65 12.50 -4.19
C ALA A 377 -21.78 11.42 -3.49
N THR A 378 -20.73 10.94 -4.17
CA THR A 378 -19.79 9.98 -3.58
C THR A 378 -18.95 10.58 -2.46
N GLU A 379 -18.53 11.85 -2.59
CA GLU A 379 -17.81 12.57 -1.54
C GLU A 379 -18.68 12.77 -0.29
N HIS A 380 -19.95 13.14 -0.47
CA HIS A 380 -20.89 13.27 0.63
C HIS A 380 -21.11 11.92 1.35
N LEU A 381 -21.26 10.83 0.59
CA LEU A 381 -21.38 9.49 1.17
C LEU A 381 -20.12 9.08 1.93
N LEU A 382 -18.94 9.35 1.37
CA LEU A 382 -17.66 9.06 2.02
C LEU A 382 -17.51 9.83 3.34
N ASN A 383 -17.87 11.12 3.36
CA ASN A 383 -17.84 11.93 4.58
C ASN A 383 -18.81 11.39 5.64
N THR A 384 -20.00 10.96 5.22
CA THR A 384 -20.97 10.32 6.13
C THR A 384 -20.41 9.03 6.72
N LEU A 385 -19.80 8.18 5.88
CA LEU A 385 -19.17 6.94 6.33
C LEU A 385 -17.99 7.20 7.28
N LYS A 386 -17.13 8.17 6.98
CA LYS A 386 -16.03 8.59 7.88
C LYS A 386 -16.55 9.06 9.24
N GLY A 387 -17.61 9.86 9.27
CA GLY A 387 -18.27 10.27 10.51
C GLY A 387 -18.77 9.06 11.31
N SER A 388 -19.45 8.12 10.64
CA SER A 388 -19.92 6.89 11.29
C SER A 388 -18.78 6.02 11.82
N TYR A 389 -17.67 5.93 11.09
CA TYR A 389 -16.49 5.17 11.50
C TYR A 389 -15.87 5.79 12.76
N ALA A 390 -15.68 7.11 12.79
CA ALA A 390 -15.16 7.81 13.96
C ALA A 390 -16.05 7.60 15.20
N THR A 391 -17.38 7.61 15.04
CA THR A 391 -18.28 7.30 16.16
C THR A 391 -18.16 5.86 16.65
N LYS A 392 -17.99 4.90 15.73
CA LYS A 392 -17.79 3.49 16.10
C LYS A 392 -16.43 3.25 16.76
N GLU A 393 -15.39 3.91 16.27
CA GLU A 393 -14.04 3.87 16.85
C GLU A 393 -14.06 4.41 18.28
N GLN A 394 -14.76 5.53 18.54
CA GLN A 394 -14.95 6.04 19.90
C GLN A 394 -15.75 5.07 20.79
N GLN A 395 -16.77 4.40 20.25
CA GLN A 395 -17.52 3.38 20.98
C GLN A 395 -16.63 2.17 21.35
N VAL A 396 -15.81 1.70 20.42
CA VAL A 396 -14.86 0.59 20.66
C VAL A 396 -13.87 0.98 21.75
N ALA A 397 -13.24 2.16 21.65
CA ALA A 397 -12.31 2.65 22.68
C ALA A 397 -12.98 2.76 24.07
N THR A 398 -14.25 3.15 24.12
CA THR A 398 -15.02 3.22 25.37
C THR A 398 -15.28 1.83 25.95
N LEU A 399 -15.66 0.86 25.11
CA LEU A 399 -15.91 -0.52 25.54
C LEU A 399 -14.61 -1.22 25.98
N GLU A 400 -13.51 -1.00 25.28
CA GLU A 400 -12.18 -1.50 25.67
C GLU A 400 -11.78 -0.96 27.04
N GLY A 401 -11.95 0.35 27.29
CA GLY A 401 -11.70 0.95 28.59
C GLY A 401 -12.58 0.38 29.71
N GLN A 402 -13.86 0.11 29.42
CA GLN A 402 -14.76 -0.54 30.39
C GLN A 402 -14.33 -1.99 30.69
N LEU A 403 -13.92 -2.76 29.68
CA LEU A 403 -13.43 -4.12 29.86
C LEU A 403 -12.16 -4.17 30.69
N GLU A 404 -11.21 -3.25 30.45
CA GLU A 404 -9.98 -3.19 31.23
C GLU A 404 -10.29 -2.84 32.70
N ALA A 405 -11.18 -1.88 32.95
CA ALA A 405 -11.60 -1.53 34.31
C ALA A 405 -12.26 -2.71 35.05
N ILE A 406 -13.10 -3.50 34.37
CA ILE A 406 -13.71 -4.71 34.96
C ILE A 406 -12.63 -5.75 35.27
N ARG A 407 -11.65 -5.92 34.38
CA ARG A 407 -10.55 -6.86 34.57
C ARG A 407 -9.67 -6.48 35.75
N GLU A 408 -9.31 -5.21 35.87
CA GLU A 408 -8.55 -4.67 37.00
C GLU A 408 -9.33 -4.83 38.32
N ALA A 409 -10.63 -4.53 38.33
CA ALA A 409 -11.48 -4.69 39.51
C ALA A 409 -11.59 -6.16 39.93
N ALA A 410 -11.74 -7.09 38.99
CA ALA A 410 -11.77 -8.52 39.27
C ALA A 410 -10.44 -9.02 39.84
N ALA A 411 -9.31 -8.62 39.24
CA ALA A 411 -7.98 -8.98 39.73
C ALA A 411 -7.69 -8.39 41.13
N ALA A 412 -8.13 -7.15 41.38
CA ALA A 412 -8.01 -6.52 42.69
C ALA A 412 -8.87 -7.26 43.75
N GLY A 413 -10.07 -7.70 43.38
CA GLY A 413 -10.94 -8.49 44.23
C GLY A 413 -10.32 -9.84 44.62
N GLU A 414 -9.81 -10.59 43.64
CA GLU A 414 -9.13 -11.87 43.87
C GLU A 414 -7.89 -11.70 44.75
N LYS A 415 -7.08 -10.66 44.48
CA LYS A 415 -5.91 -10.31 45.30
C LYS A 415 -6.30 -10.03 46.76
N ALA A 416 -7.34 -9.21 46.99
CA ALA A 416 -7.80 -8.89 48.33
C ALA A 416 -8.31 -10.13 49.09
N GLU A 417 -9.01 -11.04 48.39
CA GLU A 417 -9.48 -12.31 48.98
C GLU A 417 -8.29 -13.21 49.37
N LEU A 418 -7.29 -13.34 48.50
CA LEU A 418 -6.07 -14.10 48.78
C LEU A 418 -5.27 -13.49 49.94
N GLU A 419 -5.15 -12.17 50.01
CA GLU A 419 -4.51 -11.47 51.13
C GLU A 419 -5.24 -11.71 52.45
N SER A 420 -6.58 -11.73 52.44
CA SER A 420 -7.38 -12.05 53.62
C SER A 420 -7.16 -13.49 54.09
N LYS A 421 -7.20 -14.46 53.16
CA LYS A 421 -6.95 -15.89 53.48
C LYS A 421 -5.54 -16.11 54.01
N LEU A 422 -4.54 -15.46 53.40
CA LEU A 422 -3.16 -15.53 53.87
C LEU A 422 -3.03 -15.01 55.31
N LYS A 423 -3.68 -13.89 55.62
CA LYS A 423 -3.66 -13.32 56.98
C LYS A 423 -4.34 -14.23 58.00
N GLU A 424 -5.44 -14.87 57.63
CA GLU A 424 -6.13 -15.85 58.49
C GLU A 424 -5.23 -17.06 58.79
N ILE A 425 -4.61 -17.65 57.75
CA ILE A 425 -3.66 -18.76 57.91
C ILE A 425 -2.48 -18.34 58.78
N MET A 426 -1.93 -17.14 58.57
CA MET A 426 -0.82 -16.64 59.40
C MET A 426 -1.20 -16.53 60.88
N ASN A 427 -2.41 -16.07 61.19
CA ASN A 427 -2.90 -15.99 62.57
C ASN A 427 -3.08 -17.40 63.16
N GLU A 428 -3.67 -18.33 62.41
CA GLU A 428 -3.86 -19.72 62.87
C GLU A 428 -2.51 -20.41 63.12
N VAL A 429 -1.54 -20.23 62.22
CA VAL A 429 -0.18 -20.74 62.42
C VAL A 429 0.44 -20.14 63.69
N GLN A 430 0.29 -18.83 63.92
CA GLN A 430 0.80 -18.18 65.13
C GLN A 430 0.15 -18.74 66.41
N ASP A 431 -1.17 -18.97 66.39
CA ASP A 431 -1.90 -19.54 67.51
C ASP A 431 -1.46 -20.99 67.80
N VAL A 432 -1.26 -21.81 66.76
CA VAL A 432 -0.72 -23.16 66.89
C VAL A 432 0.71 -23.14 67.43
N THR A 433 1.55 -22.23 66.96
CA THR A 433 2.92 -22.04 67.47
C THR A 433 2.90 -21.69 68.96
N ASN A 434 2.06 -20.73 69.37
CA ASN A 434 1.91 -20.35 70.78
C ASN A 434 1.42 -21.52 71.64
N ARG A 435 0.46 -22.31 71.13
CA ARG A 435 -0.04 -23.50 71.81
C ARG A 435 1.02 -24.59 71.96
N ASN A 436 1.82 -24.83 70.92
CA ASN A 436 2.92 -25.79 70.96
C ASN A 436 3.98 -25.35 71.99
N LEU A 437 4.32 -24.06 72.04
CA LEU A 437 5.25 -23.53 73.05
C LEU A 437 4.72 -23.77 74.47
N PHE A 438 3.44 -23.52 74.71
CA PHE A 438 2.82 -23.80 76.01
C PHE A 438 2.85 -25.29 76.37
N LEU A 439 2.59 -26.17 75.40
CA LEU A 439 2.67 -27.61 75.61
C LEU A 439 4.10 -28.07 75.90
N GLU A 440 5.09 -27.52 75.20
CA GLU A 440 6.51 -27.80 75.42
C GLU A 440 6.94 -27.41 76.84
N GLN A 441 6.56 -26.20 77.29
CA GLN A 441 6.76 -25.75 78.68
C GLN A 441 6.09 -26.69 79.70
N LYS A 442 4.89 -27.19 79.39
CA LYS A 442 4.18 -28.13 80.27
C LYS A 442 4.89 -29.48 80.36
N CYS A 443 5.38 -30.01 79.24
CA CYS A 443 6.18 -31.24 79.19
C CYS A 443 7.47 -31.10 79.99
N GLU A 444 8.17 -29.96 79.86
CA GLU A 444 9.38 -29.67 80.64
C GLU A 444 9.10 -29.64 82.15
N ASN A 445 8.03 -28.96 82.57
CA ASN A 445 7.60 -28.96 83.98
C ASN A 445 7.27 -30.37 84.50
N PHE A 446 6.58 -31.17 83.69
CA PHE A 446 6.26 -32.55 84.04
C PHE A 446 7.53 -33.40 84.23
N LEU A 447 8.51 -33.25 83.33
CA LEU A 447 9.80 -33.94 83.42
C LEU A 447 10.55 -33.58 84.72
N ILE A 448 10.57 -32.30 85.09
CA ILE A 448 11.19 -31.83 86.36
C ILE A 448 10.48 -32.46 87.57
N LEU A 449 9.14 -32.49 87.56
CA LEU A 449 8.34 -33.11 88.62
C LEU A 449 8.56 -34.62 88.73
N GLU A 450 8.72 -35.31 87.60
CA GLU A 450 9.02 -36.74 87.55
C GLU A 450 10.39 -37.04 88.15
N GLN A 451 11.43 -36.29 87.76
CA GLN A 451 12.78 -36.41 88.33
C GLN A 451 12.79 -36.13 89.84
N SER A 452 12.04 -35.13 90.30
CA SER A 452 11.88 -34.82 91.72
C SER A 452 11.22 -35.98 92.49
N ASN A 453 10.15 -36.55 91.94
CA ASN A 453 9.47 -37.70 92.53
C ASN A 453 10.38 -38.93 92.59
N GLU A 454 11.15 -39.19 91.54
CA GLU A 454 12.10 -40.29 91.51
C GLU A 454 13.18 -40.12 92.61
N ARG A 455 13.71 -38.90 92.76
CA ARG A 455 14.64 -38.57 93.84
C ARG A 455 14.03 -38.78 95.23
N LEU A 456 12.78 -38.35 95.44
CA LEU A 456 12.05 -38.57 96.70
C LEU A 456 11.81 -40.06 96.97
N LYS A 457 11.44 -40.85 95.95
CA LYS A 457 11.30 -42.31 96.07
C LYS A 457 12.62 -42.96 96.50
N LEU A 458 13.74 -42.58 95.87
CA LEU A 458 15.07 -43.07 96.24
C LEU A 458 15.44 -42.66 97.68
N GLN A 459 15.09 -41.44 98.11
CA GLN A 459 15.32 -40.99 99.48
C GLN A 459 14.47 -41.77 100.49
N ASN A 460 13.19 -42.00 100.21
CA ASN A 460 12.31 -42.83 101.05
C ASN A 460 12.80 -44.27 101.14
N ALA A 461 13.27 -44.86 100.03
CA ALA A 461 13.85 -46.19 100.02
C ALA A 461 15.12 -46.26 100.90
N LYS A 462 15.97 -45.23 100.87
CA LYS A 462 17.13 -45.11 101.77
C LYS A 462 16.73 -45.02 103.24
N LEU A 463 15.77 -44.15 103.57
CA LEU A 463 15.26 -44.02 104.95
C LEU A 463 14.61 -45.31 105.44
N SER A 464 13.87 -46.00 104.58
CA SER A 464 13.26 -47.30 104.91
C SER A 464 14.33 -48.34 105.24
N ARG A 465 15.40 -48.44 104.43
CA ARG A 465 16.55 -49.31 104.75
C ARG A 465 17.23 -48.93 106.07
N GLN A 466 17.43 -47.64 106.34
CA GLN A 466 18.03 -47.18 107.60
C GLN A 466 17.16 -47.55 108.81
N LEU A 467 15.83 -47.43 108.67
CA LEU A 467 14.89 -47.83 109.69
C LEU A 467 14.95 -49.34 109.94
N ASP A 468 14.98 -50.15 108.88
CA ASP A 468 15.13 -51.61 108.97
C ASP A 468 16.46 -51.98 109.65
N GLU A 469 17.57 -51.35 109.27
CA GLU A 469 18.89 -51.54 109.93
C GLU A 469 18.84 -51.19 111.43
N THR A 470 18.17 -50.09 111.79
CA THR A 470 18.03 -49.66 113.18
C THR A 470 17.16 -50.63 113.98
N LEU A 471 16.05 -51.09 113.41
CA LEU A 471 15.18 -52.10 114.03
C LEU A 471 15.92 -53.42 114.25
N VAL A 472 16.70 -53.87 113.26
CA VAL A 472 17.57 -55.04 113.41
C VAL A 472 18.62 -54.79 114.49
N SER A 473 19.27 -53.63 114.52
CA SER A 473 20.24 -53.29 115.58
C SER A 473 19.61 -53.26 116.98
N MET A 474 18.37 -52.81 117.10
CA MET A 474 17.63 -52.83 118.38
C MET A 474 17.23 -54.25 118.79
N GLN A 475 16.86 -55.12 117.83
CA GLN A 475 16.61 -56.54 118.11
C GLN A 475 17.88 -57.27 118.55
N HIS A 476 19.06 -56.86 118.09
CA HIS A 476 20.33 -57.41 118.56
C HIS A 476 20.83 -56.77 119.88
N SER A 477 20.15 -55.73 120.40
CA SER A 477 20.42 -55.16 121.72
C SER A 477 19.50 -55.76 122.81
N GLU A 478 19.27 -57.07 122.77
CA GLU A 478 18.44 -57.79 123.75
C GLU A 478 19.24 -58.09 125.03
N ALA A 479 19.62 -57.02 125.73
CA ALA A 479 19.88 -57.01 127.17
C ALA A 479 18.61 -56.57 127.93
N VAL A 480 17.44 -57.02 127.47
CA VAL A 480 16.17 -56.86 128.17
C VAL A 480 15.80 -58.25 128.74
N PRO A 481 16.24 -58.60 129.96
CA PRO A 481 15.96 -59.91 130.52
C PRO A 481 14.45 -60.08 130.70
N ALA A 482 13.91 -61.18 130.17
CA ALA A 482 12.55 -61.62 130.41
C ALA A 482 12.31 -61.70 131.92
N ASN A 483 11.46 -60.80 132.43
CA ASN A 483 11.27 -60.59 133.85
C ASN A 483 10.38 -61.73 134.41
N THR A 484 11.00 -62.90 134.64
CA THR A 484 10.35 -64.15 135.07
C THR A 484 9.51 -63.96 136.34
N GLU A 485 9.86 -62.99 137.17
CA GLU A 485 9.09 -62.56 138.36
C GLU A 485 7.65 -62.11 137.99
N PHE A 486 7.47 -61.37 136.89
CA PHE A 486 6.15 -60.90 136.45
C PHE A 486 5.31 -61.99 135.79
N GLU A 487 5.93 -62.91 135.06
CA GLU A 487 5.26 -64.12 134.55
C GLU A 487 4.73 -64.98 135.71
N TYR A 488 5.54 -65.18 136.77
CA TYR A 488 5.12 -65.92 137.95
C TYR A 488 4.00 -65.21 138.72
N LEU A 489 4.07 -63.89 138.90
CA LEU A 489 3.00 -63.10 139.51
C LEU A 489 1.69 -63.20 138.71
N ARG A 490 1.76 -63.13 137.37
CA ARG A 490 0.58 -63.27 136.51
C ARG A 490 -0.12 -64.61 136.76
N ASN A 491 0.66 -65.69 136.91
CA ASN A 491 0.11 -67.03 137.17
C ASN A 491 -0.56 -67.15 138.56
N ILE A 492 0.07 -66.58 139.60
CA ILE A 492 -0.48 -66.60 140.97
C ILE A 492 -1.74 -65.72 141.08
N MET A 493 -1.76 -64.56 140.41
CA MET A 493 -2.97 -63.72 140.31
C MET A 493 -4.11 -64.44 139.59
N PHE A 494 -3.81 -65.18 138.52
CA PHE A 494 -4.80 -65.98 137.82
C PHE A 494 -5.40 -67.07 138.72
N GLN A 495 -4.59 -67.77 139.52
CA GLN A 495 -5.07 -68.75 140.51
C GLN A 495 -5.95 -68.12 141.60
N TYR A 496 -5.62 -66.91 142.06
CA TYR A 496 -6.44 -66.19 143.02
C TYR A 496 -7.82 -65.80 142.45
N LEU A 497 -7.85 -65.29 141.22
CA LEU A 497 -9.09 -64.85 140.55
C LEU A 497 -9.99 -66.02 140.15
N THR A 498 -9.44 -67.23 139.96
CA THR A 498 -10.20 -68.44 139.62
C THR A 498 -10.74 -69.20 140.83
N GLY A 499 -10.58 -68.67 142.05
CA GLY A 499 -11.24 -69.17 143.26
C GLY A 499 -10.47 -70.22 144.06
N ASN A 500 -9.21 -70.51 143.72
CA ASN A 500 -8.34 -71.35 144.54
C ASN A 500 -7.73 -70.52 145.69
N THR A 501 -8.32 -70.61 146.87
CA THR A 501 -8.08 -69.71 148.02
C THR A 501 -6.74 -69.95 148.73
N ASN A 502 -5.64 -69.45 148.16
CA ASN A 502 -4.35 -69.29 148.87
C ASN A 502 -3.92 -67.82 148.88
N ASN A 503 -4.74 -66.96 149.50
CA ASN A 503 -4.51 -65.50 149.56
C ASN A 503 -3.13 -65.14 150.16
N GLU A 504 -2.64 -65.94 151.11
CA GLU A 504 -1.28 -65.76 151.66
C GLU A 504 -0.19 -65.90 150.59
N THR A 505 -0.31 -66.86 149.68
CA THR A 505 0.67 -67.06 148.61
C THR A 505 0.67 -65.87 147.65
N LEU A 506 -0.50 -65.32 147.33
CA LEU A 506 -0.59 -64.11 146.52
C LEU A 506 0.10 -62.92 147.20
N VAL A 507 -0.18 -62.67 148.49
CA VAL A 507 0.45 -61.57 149.24
C VAL A 507 1.96 -61.74 149.30
N LYS A 508 2.47 -62.97 149.49
CA LYS A 508 3.92 -63.26 149.49
C LYS A 508 4.56 -63.00 148.12
N VAL A 509 3.93 -63.41 147.02
CA VAL A 509 4.47 -63.24 145.66
C VAL A 509 4.41 -61.78 145.22
N ILE A 510 3.32 -61.06 145.51
CA ILE A 510 3.24 -59.61 145.26
C ILE A 510 4.31 -58.87 146.07
N SER A 511 4.47 -59.22 147.35
CA SER A 511 5.49 -58.61 148.21
C SER A 511 6.91 -58.86 147.68
N ALA A 512 7.18 -60.05 147.12
CA ALA A 512 8.47 -60.37 146.52
C ALA A 512 8.72 -59.59 145.22
N VAL A 513 7.75 -59.53 144.32
CA VAL A 513 7.87 -58.85 143.01
C VAL A 513 7.97 -57.33 143.17
N LEU A 514 7.27 -56.76 144.15
CA LEU A 514 7.40 -55.34 144.52
C LEU A 514 8.60 -55.06 145.46
N LYS A 515 9.41 -56.09 145.78
CA LYS A 515 10.59 -56.01 146.66
C LYS A 515 10.31 -55.35 148.02
N PHE A 516 9.22 -55.73 148.69
CA PHE A 516 8.89 -55.27 150.04
C PHE A 516 9.92 -55.77 151.06
N SER A 517 10.24 -54.92 152.04
CA SER A 517 11.13 -55.32 153.13
C SER A 517 10.50 -56.46 153.94
N PRO A 518 11.30 -57.33 154.60
CA PRO A 518 10.75 -58.43 155.39
C PRO A 518 9.73 -57.97 156.44
N GLN A 519 9.95 -56.78 157.02
CA GLN A 519 9.02 -56.15 157.97
C GLN A 519 7.70 -55.72 157.29
N GLN A 520 7.76 -55.15 156.08
CA GLN A 520 6.56 -54.76 155.31
C GLN A 520 5.76 -55.99 154.83
N ALA A 521 6.43 -57.03 154.37
CA ALA A 521 5.80 -58.28 153.94
C ALA A 521 5.10 -58.98 155.12
N GLN A 522 5.70 -58.98 156.31
CA GLN A 522 5.10 -59.52 157.54
C GLN A 522 3.81 -58.78 157.91
N VAL A 523 3.83 -57.44 157.90
CA VAL A 523 2.65 -56.61 158.19
C VAL A 523 1.52 -56.84 157.19
N ALA A 524 1.83 -57.01 155.90
CA ALA A 524 0.83 -57.33 154.88
C ALA A 524 0.21 -58.73 155.12
N LEU A 525 1.02 -59.70 155.53
CA LEU A 525 0.54 -61.05 155.86
C LEU A 525 -0.34 -61.06 157.11
N GLU A 526 0.05 -60.32 158.16
CA GLU A 526 -0.76 -60.16 159.39
C GLU A 526 -2.10 -59.51 159.10
N LYS A 527 -2.15 -58.48 158.25
CA LYS A 527 -3.42 -57.87 157.83
C LYS A 527 -4.31 -58.84 157.05
N GLU A 528 -3.75 -59.69 156.19
CA GLU A 528 -4.56 -60.72 155.51
C GLU A 528 -5.04 -61.80 156.50
N HIS A 529 -4.24 -62.17 157.50
CA HIS A 529 -4.66 -63.05 158.59
C HIS A 529 -5.80 -62.44 159.42
N GLN A 530 -5.70 -61.15 159.77
CA GLN A 530 -6.76 -60.41 160.45
C GLN A 530 -8.02 -60.32 159.59
N ARG A 531 -7.90 -60.04 158.28
CA ARG A 531 -9.03 -60.04 157.35
C ARG A 531 -9.69 -61.41 157.27
N ARG A 532 -8.91 -62.49 157.19
CA ARG A 532 -9.42 -63.87 157.16
C ARG A 532 -10.09 -64.26 158.47
N SER A 533 -9.54 -63.84 159.62
CA SER A 533 -10.15 -64.03 160.94
C SER A 533 -11.47 -63.27 161.08
N LEU A 534 -11.57 -62.05 160.53
CA LEU A 534 -12.81 -61.27 160.49
C LEU A 534 -13.85 -61.89 159.53
N LEU A 535 -13.42 -62.41 158.38
CA LEU A 535 -14.31 -63.09 157.43
C LEU A 535 -14.90 -64.37 158.03
N ASN A 536 -14.11 -65.15 158.78
CA ASN A 536 -14.56 -66.35 159.49
C ASN A 536 -15.47 -66.05 160.70
N LYS A 537 -15.62 -64.78 161.11
CA LYS A 537 -16.59 -64.36 162.14
C LYS A 537 -17.90 -63.82 161.56
N LEU A 538 -17.98 -63.62 160.25
CA LEU A 538 -19.16 -63.11 159.53
C LEU A 538 -19.88 -64.18 158.70
N ILE A 539 -19.41 -65.43 158.78
CA ILE A 539 -19.92 -66.67 158.18
C ILE A 539 -20.05 -67.66 159.34
#